data_AF-A0A1H1MFB5-F1
#
_entry.id   AF-A0A1H1MFB5-F1
#
_cell.length_a   1.000
_cell.length_b   1.000
_cell.length_c   1.000
_cell.angle_alpha   90.00
_cell.angle_beta   90.00
_cell.angle_gamma   90.00
#
_symmetry.space_group_name_H-M   'P 1'
#
loop_
_entity.id
_entity.type
_entity.pdbx_description
1 polymer ?
#
loop_
_entity_poly.entity_id
_entity_poly.type
_entity_poly.pdbx_seq_one_letter_code
_entity_poly.pdbx_strand_id
1 'polypeptide(L)'
;MTSQELNGSDDPEFDRRAGLGLDPNLLPSDADAARLLIKVGVRRRDVPFVLGTRPDPERDPDAWRVLDRGYRLLTASMGRPPIGHRGWPAVRDAGVVGAFAYVWAFLTVVPTVRAHHVALGLTDDESWDSLAARSRRRQ
;
A
#
# COMPACT_ATOMS: atom_id res chain seq x y z
N MET A 1 31.78 2.22 21.89
CA MET A 1 31.22 2.86 20.68
C MET A 1 30.41 1.81 19.96
N THR A 2 29.10 1.76 20.21
CA THR A 2 28.21 0.69 19.74
C THR A 2 27.31 1.25 18.65
N SER A 3 27.60 0.92 17.40
CA SER A 3 26.75 1.22 16.24
C SER A 3 25.94 -0.02 15.90
N GLN A 4 24.81 -0.23 16.59
CA GLN A 4 23.90 -1.34 16.28
C GLN A 4 22.48 -1.03 16.77
N GLU A 5 21.81 0.01 16.25
CA GLU A 5 20.39 0.28 16.55
C GLU A 5 19.58 0.90 15.40
N LEU A 6 19.89 0.59 14.14
CA LEU A 6 19.06 1.02 13.00
C LEU A 6 18.80 -0.14 12.04
N ASN A 7 18.31 -1.28 12.56
CA ASN A 7 17.87 -2.39 11.73
C ASN A 7 16.41 -2.76 12.05
N GLY A 8 15.60 -2.75 10.99
CA GLY A 8 14.24 -3.29 10.84
C GLY A 8 13.44 -3.56 12.10
N SER A 9 12.42 -2.73 12.33
CA SER A 9 11.37 -3.00 13.32
C SER A 9 10.53 -4.21 12.88
N ASP A 10 10.99 -5.42 13.18
CA ASP A 10 10.13 -6.58 13.42
C ASP A 10 9.56 -6.41 14.83
N ASP A 11 8.64 -5.46 15.00
CA ASP A 11 8.01 -5.21 16.30
C ASP A 11 6.73 -6.08 16.43
N PRO A 12 6.78 -7.21 17.15
CA PRO A 12 5.63 -8.11 17.33
C PRO A 12 4.52 -7.50 18.19
N GLU A 13 4.76 -6.33 18.80
CA GLU A 13 3.77 -5.60 19.57
C GLU A 13 2.83 -4.79 18.66
N PHE A 14 3.29 -4.34 17.48
CA PHE A 14 2.44 -3.73 16.46
C PHE A 14 1.41 -4.73 15.93
N ASP A 15 1.84 -5.96 15.65
CA ASP A 15 0.99 -7.03 15.15
C ASP A 15 -0.09 -7.45 16.16
N ARG A 16 0.24 -7.44 17.45
CA ARG A 16 -0.71 -7.74 18.56
C ARG A 16 -1.74 -6.64 18.80
N ARG A 17 -1.36 -5.36 18.68
CA ARG A 17 -2.29 -4.23 18.87
C ARG A 17 -3.30 -4.07 17.74
N ALA A 18 -2.98 -4.58 16.54
CA ALA A 18 -3.72 -4.28 15.33
C ALA A 18 -4.79 -5.32 14.93
N GLY A 19 -5.12 -6.30 15.78
CA GLY A 19 -6.34 -7.13 15.71
C GLY A 19 -6.72 -7.72 14.34
N LEU A 20 -6.43 -9.01 14.12
CA LEU A 20 -6.73 -9.86 12.94
C LEU A 20 -6.29 -9.26 11.59
N GLY A 21 -5.38 -9.95 10.89
CA GLY A 21 -4.81 -9.51 9.61
C GLY A 21 -5.87 -9.10 8.58
N LEU A 22 -5.45 -8.33 7.57
CA LEU A 22 -6.29 -7.91 6.46
C LEU A 22 -7.23 -9.03 5.99
N ASP A 23 -8.54 -8.74 5.97
CA ASP A 23 -9.53 -9.62 5.35
C ASP A 23 -9.21 -9.73 3.86
N PRO A 24 -9.02 -10.94 3.30
CA PRO A 24 -8.75 -11.11 1.88
C PRO A 24 -9.80 -10.52 0.95
N ASN A 25 -11.04 -10.37 1.43
CA ASN A 25 -12.14 -9.75 0.69
C ASN A 25 -12.00 -8.22 0.55
N LEU A 26 -11.08 -7.60 1.29
CA LEU A 26 -10.77 -6.17 1.13
C LEU A 26 -9.94 -5.89 -0.12
N LEU A 27 -9.24 -6.89 -0.67
CA LEU A 27 -8.50 -6.71 -1.91
C LEU A 27 -9.49 -6.40 -3.06
N PRO A 28 -9.20 -5.39 -3.89
CA PRO A 28 -10.04 -5.10 -5.04
C PRO A 28 -10.13 -6.31 -5.98
N SER A 29 -11.26 -6.45 -6.67
CA SER A 29 -11.37 -7.41 -7.79
C SER A 29 -10.33 -7.09 -8.86
N ASP A 30 -9.94 -8.05 -9.70
CA ASP A 30 -8.95 -7.80 -10.76
C ASP A 30 -9.42 -6.70 -11.73
N ALA A 31 -10.73 -6.61 -11.98
CA ALA A 31 -11.33 -5.55 -12.78
C ALA A 31 -11.22 -4.18 -12.10
N ASP A 32 -11.45 -4.10 -10.78
CA ASP A 32 -11.28 -2.86 -10.02
C ASP A 32 -9.82 -2.46 -9.91
N ALA A 33 -8.93 -3.41 -9.61
CA ALA A 33 -7.49 -3.19 -9.55
C ALA A 33 -6.97 -2.65 -10.89
N ALA A 34 -7.39 -3.25 -12.01
CA ALA A 34 -7.03 -2.76 -13.35
C ALA A 34 -7.47 -1.30 -13.57
N ARG A 35 -8.71 -0.96 -13.21
CA ARG A 35 -9.24 0.41 -13.31
C ARG A 35 -8.44 1.39 -12.44
N LEU A 36 -8.16 1.01 -11.20
CA LEU A 36 -7.41 1.82 -10.25
C LEU A 36 -5.98 2.04 -10.73
N LEU A 37 -5.29 1.00 -11.19
CA LEU A 37 -3.92 1.09 -11.72
C LEU A 37 -3.81 2.11 -12.86
N ILE A 38 -4.76 2.09 -13.81
CA ILE A 38 -4.80 3.08 -14.88
C ILE A 38 -5.03 4.49 -14.33
N LYS A 39 -5.97 4.66 -13.40
CA LYS A 39 -6.28 5.97 -12.82
C LYS A 39 -5.10 6.57 -12.06
N VAL A 40 -4.32 5.76 -11.36
CA VAL A 40 -3.12 6.23 -10.63
C VAL A 40 -1.88 6.39 -11.54
N GLY A 41 -2.04 6.16 -12.85
CA GLY A 41 -1.05 6.47 -13.88
C GLY A 41 -0.14 5.31 -14.29
N VAL A 42 -0.45 4.08 -13.91
CA VAL A 42 0.26 2.88 -14.41
C VAL A 42 -0.03 2.72 -15.90
N ARG A 43 1.00 2.41 -16.69
CA ARG A 43 0.84 2.24 -18.14
C ARG A 43 0.00 0.99 -18.40
N ARG A 44 -0.92 1.05 -19.37
CA ARG A 44 -1.79 -0.08 -19.75
C ARG A 44 -1.04 -1.40 -19.98
N ARG A 45 0.16 -1.33 -20.56
CA ARG A 45 1.00 -2.51 -20.83
C ARG A 45 1.55 -3.18 -19.57
N ASP A 46 1.67 -2.44 -18.46
CA ASP A 46 2.23 -2.93 -17.21
C ASP A 46 1.12 -3.51 -16.28
N VAL A 47 -0.16 -3.23 -16.58
CA VAL A 47 -1.30 -3.69 -15.77
C VAL A 47 -1.38 -5.22 -15.65
N PRO A 48 -1.30 -6.02 -16.73
CA PRO A 48 -1.39 -7.47 -16.61
C PRO A 48 -0.29 -8.06 -15.73
N PHE A 49 0.89 -7.44 -15.76
CA PHE A 49 2.01 -7.85 -14.92
C PHE A 49 1.72 -7.61 -13.44
N VAL A 50 1.21 -6.43 -13.08
CA VAL A 50 0.83 -6.11 -11.69
C VAL A 50 -0.34 -6.98 -11.20
N LEU A 51 -1.31 -7.27 -12.07
CA LEU A 51 -2.39 -8.20 -11.71
C LEU A 51 -1.87 -9.60 -11.43
N GLY A 52 -0.88 -10.06 -12.20
CA GLY A 52 -0.22 -11.34 -11.99
C GLY A 52 0.61 -11.45 -10.71
N THR A 53 0.85 -10.33 -10.00
CA THR A 53 1.56 -10.30 -8.71
C THR A 53 0.61 -10.11 -7.53
N ARG A 54 -0.69 -10.43 -7.69
CA ARG A 54 -1.66 -10.43 -6.60
C ARG A 54 -1.21 -11.39 -5.48
N PRO A 55 -0.95 -10.91 -4.26
CA PRO A 55 -0.59 -11.78 -3.14
C PRO A 55 -1.77 -12.66 -2.75
N ASP A 56 -1.48 -13.93 -2.50
CA ASP A 56 -2.41 -14.90 -1.96
C ASP A 56 -1.98 -15.31 -0.54
N PRO A 57 -2.90 -15.36 0.45
CA PRO A 57 -2.55 -15.62 1.83
C PRO A 57 -1.98 -17.02 2.08
N GLU A 58 -2.34 -18.01 1.26
CA GLU A 58 -1.87 -19.39 1.38
C GLU A 58 -0.59 -19.63 0.58
N ARG A 59 -0.51 -19.07 -0.64
CA ARG A 59 0.63 -19.27 -1.55
C ARG A 59 1.79 -18.32 -1.30
N ASP A 60 1.50 -17.08 -0.87
CA ASP A 60 2.46 -16.00 -0.71
C ASP A 60 2.40 -15.38 0.72
N PRO A 61 2.55 -16.18 1.79
CA PRO A 61 2.30 -15.73 3.16
C PRO A 61 3.21 -14.57 3.59
N ASP A 62 4.45 -14.51 3.10
CA ASP A 62 5.37 -13.40 3.40
C ASP A 62 4.95 -12.11 2.69
N ALA A 63 4.52 -12.18 1.43
CA ALA A 63 3.97 -11.04 0.71
C ALA A 63 2.65 -10.57 1.34
N TRP A 64 1.83 -11.49 1.84
CA TRP A 64 0.60 -11.18 2.58
C TRP A 64 0.88 -10.36 3.83
N ARG A 65 1.89 -10.74 4.63
CA ARG A 65 2.30 -9.97 5.82
C ARG A 65 2.77 -8.57 5.47
N VAL A 66 3.54 -8.41 4.39
CA VAL A 66 3.98 -7.10 3.90
C VAL A 66 2.77 -6.24 3.52
N LEU A 67 1.81 -6.83 2.79
CA LEU A 67 0.60 -6.14 2.37
C LEU A 67 -0.24 -5.68 3.57
N ASP A 68 -0.53 -6.58 4.51
CA ASP A 68 -1.32 -6.27 5.72
C ASP A 68 -0.66 -5.14 6.52
N ARG A 69 0.66 -5.25 6.75
CA ARG A 69 1.42 -4.22 7.46
C ARG A 69 1.41 -2.89 6.73
N GLY A 70 1.59 -2.90 5.40
CA GLY A 70 1.50 -1.71 4.57
C GLY A 70 0.13 -1.03 4.63
N TYR A 71 -0.95 -1.82 4.54
CA TYR A 71 -2.33 -1.35 4.67
C TYR A 71 -2.58 -0.69 6.03
N ARG A 72 -2.14 -1.33 7.12
CA ARG A 72 -2.26 -0.81 8.49
C ARG A 72 -1.48 0.48 8.69
N LEU A 73 -0.27 0.57 8.14
CA LEU A 73 0.54 1.79 8.22
C LEU A 73 -0.12 2.96 7.46
N LEU A 74 -0.67 2.69 6.28
CA LEU A 74 -1.36 3.70 5.46
C LEU A 74 -2.65 4.19 6.13
N THR A 75 -3.44 3.28 6.69
CA THR A 75 -4.70 3.64 7.37
C THR A 75 -4.47 4.33 8.71
N ALA A 76 -3.49 3.88 9.51
CA ALA A 76 -3.19 4.48 10.82
C ALA A 76 -2.65 5.92 10.72
N SER A 77 -2.01 6.26 9.59
CA SER A 77 -1.46 7.61 9.34
C SER A 77 -2.43 8.54 8.62
N MET A 78 -3.63 8.06 8.24
CA MET A 78 -4.63 8.85 7.52
C MET A 78 -5.06 10.08 8.34
N GLY A 79 -4.97 11.27 7.73
CA GLY A 79 -5.35 12.55 8.35
C GLY A 79 -4.43 13.01 9.49
N ARG A 80 -3.29 12.33 9.73
CA ARG A 80 -2.33 12.70 10.78
C ARG A 80 -1.09 13.36 10.16
N PRO A 81 -0.47 14.34 10.84
CA PRO A 81 0.83 14.84 10.45
C PRO A 81 1.85 13.69 10.39
N PRO A 82 2.78 13.69 9.41
CA PRO A 82 3.77 12.64 9.30
C PRO A 82 4.61 12.58 10.57
N ILE A 83 4.49 11.46 11.32
CA ILE A 83 5.24 11.22 12.55
C ILE A 83 6.62 10.67 12.17
N GLY A 84 7.40 11.46 11.43
CA GLY A 84 8.68 11.05 10.85
C GLY A 84 8.58 9.87 9.87
N HIS A 85 9.70 9.59 9.18
CA HIS A 85 9.79 8.43 8.28
C HIS A 85 10.01 7.16 9.11
N ARG A 86 8.94 6.53 9.61
CA ARG A 86 9.02 5.11 9.94
C ARG A 86 9.25 4.39 8.61
N GLY A 87 10.46 3.88 8.40
CA GLY A 87 10.83 3.20 7.17
C GLY A 87 9.80 2.11 6.85
N TRP A 88 9.46 1.99 5.56
CA TRP A 88 8.60 0.91 5.12
C TRP A 88 9.26 -0.43 5.47
N PRO A 89 8.50 -1.41 5.98
CA PRO A 89 9.02 -2.73 6.26
C PRO A 89 9.81 -3.29 5.07
N ALA A 90 11.02 -3.77 5.31
CA ALA A 90 11.82 -4.35 4.24
C ALA A 90 11.13 -5.61 3.72
N VAL A 91 10.97 -5.70 2.40
CA VAL A 91 10.51 -6.92 1.73
C VAL A 91 11.72 -7.85 1.62
N ARG A 92 12.06 -8.54 2.71
CA ARG A 92 13.08 -9.59 2.66
C ARG A 92 12.42 -10.87 2.15
N ASP A 93 13.07 -11.53 1.20
CA ASP A 93 12.76 -12.90 0.76
C ASP A 93 11.38 -13.17 0.12
N ALA A 94 10.50 -12.16 -0.06
CA ALA A 94 9.16 -12.34 -0.62
C ALA A 94 9.08 -12.26 -2.18
N GLY A 95 10.23 -12.26 -2.86
CA GLY A 95 10.30 -12.32 -4.33
C GLY A 95 9.57 -11.19 -5.06
N VAL A 96 9.16 -11.45 -6.31
CA VAL A 96 8.46 -10.45 -7.15
C VAL A 96 7.08 -10.09 -6.58
N VAL A 97 6.35 -11.04 -6.01
CA VAL A 97 5.03 -10.79 -5.40
C VAL A 97 5.16 -9.85 -4.21
N GLY A 98 6.16 -10.08 -3.35
CA GLY A 98 6.49 -9.20 -2.23
C GLY A 98 6.86 -7.78 -2.67
N ALA A 99 7.61 -7.63 -3.76
CA ALA A 99 7.97 -6.31 -4.29
C ALA A 99 6.73 -5.50 -4.72
N PHE A 100 5.66 -6.17 -5.15
CA PHE A 100 4.39 -5.55 -5.52
C PHE A 100 3.34 -5.52 -4.40
N ALA A 101 3.61 -6.14 -3.25
CA ALA A 101 2.68 -6.16 -2.12
C ALA A 101 2.28 -4.74 -1.65
N TYR A 102 3.19 -3.77 -1.72
CA TYR A 102 2.88 -2.36 -1.43
C TYR A 102 1.96 -1.69 -2.45
N VAL A 103 2.03 -2.10 -3.73
CA VAL A 103 1.09 -1.63 -4.74
C VAL A 103 -0.31 -2.12 -4.38
N TRP A 104 -0.45 -3.38 -3.99
CA TRP A 104 -1.73 -3.95 -3.57
C TRP A 104 -2.25 -3.35 -2.25
N ALA A 105 -1.39 -3.09 -1.27
CA ALA A 105 -1.75 -2.36 -0.06
C ALA A 105 -2.27 -0.95 -0.38
N PHE A 106 -1.61 -0.25 -1.31
CA PHE A 106 -2.06 1.06 -1.78
C PHE A 106 -3.40 0.97 -2.49
N LEU A 107 -3.57 0.05 -3.45
CA LEU A 107 -4.85 -0.14 -4.17
C LEU A 107 -6.02 -0.40 -3.20
N THR A 108 -5.76 -1.16 -2.13
CA THR A 108 -6.74 -1.47 -1.10
C THR A 108 -7.14 -0.24 -0.28
N VAL A 109 -6.21 0.69 -0.03
CA VAL A 109 -6.51 1.90 0.74
C VAL A 109 -7.12 3.04 -0.10
N VAL A 110 -7.01 2.99 -1.43
CA VAL A 110 -7.50 4.06 -2.31
C VAL A 110 -8.95 4.44 -2.00
N PRO A 111 -9.94 3.53 -1.92
CA PRO A 111 -11.32 3.92 -1.62
C PRO A 111 -11.46 4.71 -0.31
N THR A 112 -10.76 4.29 0.74
CA THR A 112 -10.75 4.95 2.05
C THR A 112 -10.12 6.34 1.99
N VAL A 113 -8.98 6.48 1.29
CA VAL A 113 -8.32 7.79 1.09
C VAL A 113 -9.22 8.73 0.31
N ARG A 114 -9.92 8.24 -0.72
CA ARG A 114 -10.83 9.06 -1.51
C ARG A 114 -12.04 9.53 -0.71
N ALA A 115 -12.64 8.66 0.12
CA ALA A 115 -13.70 9.07 1.04
C ALA A 115 -13.21 10.15 2.01
N HIS A 116 -11.97 10.05 2.49
CA HIS A 116 -11.36 11.08 3.33
C HIS A 116 -11.14 12.40 2.59
N HIS A 117 -10.65 12.38 1.34
CA HIS A 117 -10.50 13.58 0.51
C HIS A 117 -11.83 14.30 0.26
N VAL A 118 -12.91 13.54 -0.01
CA VAL A 118 -14.25 14.11 -0.15
C VAL A 118 -14.69 14.79 1.15
N ALA A 119 -14.43 14.17 2.31
CA ALA A 119 -14.74 14.76 3.61
C ALA A 119 -13.95 16.05 3.90
N LEU A 120 -12.76 16.20 3.31
CA LEU A 120 -11.94 17.41 3.36
C LEU A 120 -12.34 18.47 2.32
N GLY A 121 -13.31 18.17 1.45
CA GLY A 121 -13.80 19.09 0.41
C GLY A 121 -12.96 19.13 -0.86
N LEU A 122 -12.08 18.14 -1.10
CA LEU A 122 -11.35 18.02 -2.36
C LEU A 122 -12.30 17.59 -3.48
N THR A 123 -12.05 18.13 -4.67
CA THR A 123 -12.71 17.67 -5.91
C THR A 123 -12.22 16.28 -6.32
N ASP A 124 -12.97 15.60 -7.20
CA ASP A 124 -12.60 14.28 -7.73
C ASP A 124 -11.22 14.32 -8.39
N ASP A 125 -10.96 15.37 -9.17
CA ASP A 125 -9.71 15.61 -9.89
C ASP A 125 -8.54 15.84 -8.93
N GLU A 126 -8.69 16.70 -7.92
CA GLU A 126 -7.65 16.94 -6.90
C GLU A 126 -7.31 15.66 -6.13
N SER A 127 -8.33 14.87 -5.78
CA SER A 127 -8.14 13.59 -5.12
C SER A 127 -7.40 12.58 -5.99
N TRP A 128 -7.59 12.57 -7.31
CA TRP A 128 -6.87 11.66 -8.19
C TRP A 128 -5.46 12.15 -8.48
N ASP A 129 -5.28 13.46 -8.66
CA ASP A 129 -3.98 14.10 -8.85
C ASP A 129 -3.03 13.81 -7.68
N SER A 130 -3.52 13.82 -6.44
CA SER A 130 -2.71 13.50 -5.26
C SER A 130 -2.28 12.04 -5.17
N LEU A 131 -3.06 11.13 -5.78
CA LEU A 131 -2.83 9.68 -5.77
C LEU A 131 -2.03 9.20 -6.98
N ALA A 132 -1.98 10.00 -8.04
CA ALA A 132 -1.26 9.64 -9.25
C ALA A 132 0.25 9.60 -8.96
N ALA A 133 0.90 8.51 -9.34
CA ALA A 133 2.36 8.39 -9.28
C ALA A 133 3.08 9.32 -10.29
N ARG A 134 2.32 10.11 -11.05
CA ARG A 134 2.85 11.22 -11.86
C ARG A 134 3.42 12.27 -10.91
N SER A 135 4.70 12.13 -10.60
CA SER A 135 5.50 13.30 -10.23
C SER A 135 5.25 14.39 -11.27
N ARG A 136 4.74 15.55 -10.86
CA ARG A 136 4.78 16.76 -11.67
C ARG A 136 6.26 17.14 -11.82
N ARG A 137 7.00 16.45 -12.70
CA ARG A 137 8.21 17.03 -13.28
C ARG A 137 7.71 18.13 -14.19
N ARG A 138 7.74 19.36 -13.68
CA ARG A 138 7.71 20.56 -14.51
C ARG A 138 8.81 20.33 -15.57
N GLN A 139 8.39 20.18 -16.82
CA GLN A 139 9.25 20.48 -17.96
C GLN A 139 9.26 21.99 -18.12
#